data_AF-A0A7Y5WSZ9-F1
#
_entry.id   AF-A0A7Y5WSZ9-F1
#
_cell.length_a   1.000
_cell.length_b   1.000
_cell.length_c   1.000
_cell.angle_alpha   90.00
_cell.angle_beta   90.00
_cell.angle_gamma   90.00
#
_symmetry.space_group_name_H-M   'P 1'
#
loop_
_entity.id
_entity.type
_entity.pdbx_description
1 polymer ?
#
loop_
_entity_poly.entity_id
_entity_poly.type
_entity_poly.pdbx_seq_one_letter_code
_entity_poly.pdbx_strand_id
1 'polypeptide(L)' 'MKTPTTDESVVAAQHTWAVYQCPQGCLHVRLDNLTLTFSGPQFRRLVELLGEAYVRLGVREAVHDIRQH' A
#
# COMPACT_ATOMS: atom_id res chain seq x y z
N MET A 1 -43.32 -13.07 20.46
CA MET A 1 -41.94 -13.47 20.83
C MET A 1 -41.42 -14.49 19.84
N LYS A 2 -40.42 -14.11 19.03
CA LYS A 2 -39.24 -14.91 18.65
C LYS A 2 -38.35 -14.04 17.74
N THR A 3 -37.25 -13.64 18.37
CA THR A 3 -35.94 -13.10 17.96
C THR A 3 -35.64 -12.86 16.46
N PRO A 4 -34.99 -11.72 16.11
CA PRO A 4 -34.42 -11.52 14.79
C PRO A 4 -33.14 -12.34 14.66
N THR A 5 -33.06 -13.20 13.65
CA THR A 5 -31.80 -13.86 13.26
C THR A 5 -30.99 -12.91 12.41
N THR A 6 -29.96 -12.37 13.05
CA THR A 6 -28.62 -12.07 12.52
C THR A 6 -28.60 -11.49 11.11
N ASP A 7 -28.70 -10.17 11.07
CA ASP A 7 -28.14 -9.35 10.00
C ASP A 7 -26.61 -9.50 10.06
N GLU A 8 -26.08 -10.52 9.39
CA GLU A 8 -24.68 -10.54 8.96
C GLU A 8 -24.50 -9.44 7.90
N SER A 9 -24.61 -8.20 8.37
CA SER A 9 -24.12 -7.04 7.67
C SER A 9 -22.61 -7.21 7.60
N VAL A 10 -22.15 -7.86 6.53
CA VAL A 10 -20.76 -7.85 6.10
C VAL A 10 -20.42 -6.39 5.88
N VAL A 11 -19.92 -5.74 6.94
CA VAL A 11 -19.27 -4.44 6.82
C VAL A 11 -17.98 -4.75 6.07
N ALA A 12 -18.07 -4.75 4.74
CA ALA A 12 -16.91 -4.61 3.89
C ALA A 12 -16.26 -3.30 4.34
N ALA A 13 -15.25 -3.40 5.19
CA ALA A 13 -14.41 -2.28 5.55
C ALA A 13 -13.86 -1.75 4.22
N GLN A 14 -14.48 -0.68 3.71
CA GLN A 14 -13.99 0.00 2.52
C GLN A 14 -12.63 0.54 2.93
N HIS A 15 -11.57 -0.18 2.57
CA HIS A 15 -10.21 0.29 2.75
C HIS A 15 -10.09 1.60 1.96
N THR A 16 -10.10 2.71 2.69
CA THR A 16 -10.11 4.05 2.11
C THR A 16 -8.66 4.44 1.89
N TRP A 17 -8.13 4.03 0.74
CA TRP A 17 -6.83 4.53 0.29
C TRP A 17 -7.01 5.71 -0.65
N ALA A 18 -6.16 6.72 -0.52
CA ALA A 18 -6.14 7.86 -1.40
C ALA A 18 -4.73 8.42 -1.53
N VAL A 19 -4.38 8.87 -2.74
CA VAL A 19 -3.14 9.61 -3.01
C VAL A 19 -3.52 10.94 -3.62
N TYR A 20 -3.05 12.04 -3.03
CA TYR A 20 -3.32 13.38 -3.54
C TYR A 20 -2.16 14.32 -3.26
N GLN A 21 -2.03 15.34 -4.11
CA GLN A 21 -1.06 16.42 -3.92
C GLN A 21 -1.78 17.65 -3.35
N CYS A 22 -1.21 18.28 -2.34
CA CYS A 22 -1.74 19.53 -1.80
C CYS A 22 -1.24 20.74 -2.59
N PRO A 23 -1.88 21.93 -2.45
CA PRO A 23 -1.43 23.16 -3.12
C PRO A 23 0.02 23.58 -2.80
N GLN A 24 0.55 23.14 -1.65
CA GLN A 24 1.92 23.39 -1.22
C GLN A 24 2.94 22.45 -1.89
N GLY A 25 2.47 21.49 -2.70
CA GLY A 25 3.32 20.57 -3.47
C GLY A 25 3.68 19.27 -2.75
N CYS A 26 3.21 19.04 -1.52
CA CYS A 26 3.41 17.78 -0.81
C CYS A 26 2.50 16.67 -1.35
N LEU A 27 2.98 15.44 -1.31
CA LEU A 27 2.19 14.25 -1.63
C LEU A 27 1.69 13.62 -0.32
N HIS A 28 0.39 13.35 -0.27
CA HIS A 28 -0.26 12.67 0.84
C HIS A 28 -0.72 11.29 0.40
N VAL A 29 -0.38 10.28 1.21
CA VAL A 29 -0.84 8.90 1.05
C VAL A 29 -1.67 8.56 2.28
N ARG A 30 -2.98 8.43 2.09
CA ARG A 30 -3.93 8.02 3.13
C ARG A 30 -4.17 6.52 3.01
N LEU A 31 -4.04 5.82 4.12
CA LEU A 31 -4.27 4.39 4.30
C LEU A 31 -5.16 4.23 5.53
N ASP A 32 -6.47 4.24 5.32
CA ASP A 32 -7.47 4.21 6.39
C ASP A 32 -7.24 5.33 7.42
N ASN A 33 -6.71 5.00 8.60
CA ASN A 33 -6.42 5.93 9.70
C ASN A 33 -4.98 6.50 9.70
N LEU A 34 -4.12 6.04 8.79
CA LEU A 34 -2.75 6.54 8.63
C LEU A 34 -2.69 7.52 7.46
N THR A 35 -2.09 8.69 7.67
CA THR A 35 -1.72 9.60 6.57
C THR A 35 -0.23 9.87 6.60
N LEU A 36 0.45 9.47 5.54
CA LEU A 36 1.85 9.78 5.30
C LEU A 36 1.95 11.01 4.42
N THR A 37 2.82 11.95 4.78
CA THR A 37 3.06 13.17 4.01
C THR A 37 4.52 13.21 3.58
N PHE A 38 4.74 13.46 2.29
CA PHE A 38 6.06 13.52 1.70
C PHE A 38 6.26 14.84 0.98
N SER A 39 7.44 15.44 1.14
CA SER A 39 7.92 16.42 0.17
C SER A 39 8.24 15.72 -1.16
N GLY A 40 8.34 16.49 -2.25
CA GLY A 40 8.75 15.94 -3.55
C GLY A 40 10.06 15.13 -3.50
N PRO A 41 11.14 15.63 -2.86
CA PRO A 41 12.38 14.87 -2.68
C PRO A 41 12.22 13.60 -1.84
N GLN A 42 11.42 13.63 -0.77
CA GLN A 42 11.18 12.46 0.06
C GLN A 42 10.42 11.36 -0.69
N PHE A 43 9.39 11.75 -1.46
CA PHE A 43 8.64 10.80 -2.27
C PHE A 43 9.50 10.17 -3.35
N ARG A 44 10.33 10.97 -4.05
CA ARG A 44 11.29 10.44 -5.03
C ARG A 44 12.21 9.40 -4.39
N ARG A 45 12.76 9.71 -3.21
CA ARG A 45 13.65 8.79 -2.50
C ARG A 45 12.94 7.49 -2.10
N LEU A 46 11.67 7.56 -1.69
CA LEU A 46 10.87 6.38 -1.39
C LEU A 46 10.69 5.48 -2.63
N VAL A 47 10.35 6.07 -3.78
CA VAL A 47 10.19 5.33 -5.05
C VAL A 47 11.50 4.65 -5.47
N GLU A 48 12.64 5.34 -5.34
CA GLU A 48 13.96 4.76 -5.60
C GLU A 48 14.23 3.54 -4.71
N LEU A 49 14.00 3.66 -3.40
CA LEU A 49 14.20 2.57 -2.45
C LEU A 49 13.31 1.36 -2.75
N LEU A 50 12.04 1.62 -3.10
CA LEU A 50 11.11 0.56 -3.50
C LEU A 50 11.54 -0.12 -4.80
N GLY A 51 12.02 0.64 -5.78
CA GLY A 51 12.57 0.11 -7.02
C GLY A 51 13.81 -0.76 -6.79
N GLU A 52 14.76 -0.29 -5.96
CA GLU A 52 15.94 -1.05 -5.58
C GLU A 52 15.57 -2.36 -4.85
N ALA A 53 14.59 -2.30 -3.93
CA ALA A 53 14.10 -3.47 -3.22
C ALA A 53 13.43 -4.47 -4.18
N TYR A 54 12.58 -4.00 -5.10
CA TYR A 54 11.92 -4.82 -6.11
C TYR A 54 12.94 -5.57 -6.98
N VAL A 55 13.96 -4.87 -7.49
CA VAL A 55 15.02 -5.50 -8.30
C VAL A 55 15.77 -6.57 -7.49
N ARG A 56 16.13 -6.28 -6.23
CA ARG A 56 16.83 -7.25 -5.38
C ARG A 56 15.99 -8.50 -5.10
N LEU A 57 14.68 -8.35 -4.92
CA LEU A 57 13.76 -9.46 -4.70
C LEU A 57 13.52 -10.25 -5.99
N GLY A 58 13.31 -9.60 -7.12
CA GLY A 58 13.14 -10.27 -8.42
C GLY A 58 14.39 -11.06 -8.85
N VAL A 59 15.60 -10.56 -8.54
CA VAL A 59 16.85 -11.31 -8.75
C VAL A 59 16.92 -12.54 -7.83
N ARG A 60 16.42 -12.44 -6.59
CA ARG A 60 16.39 -13.59 -5.66
C ARG A 60 15.41 -14.66 -6.10
N GLU A 61 14.23 -14.30 -6.60
CA GLU A 61 13.24 -15.24 -7.13
C GLU A 61 13.77 -15.94 -8.38
N ALA A 62 14.35 -15.21 -9.34
CA ALA A 62 14.93 -15.79 -10.55
C ALA A 62 16.08 -16.77 -10.29
N VAL A 63 16.92 -16.50 -9.28
CA VAL A 63 18.01 -17.42 -8.88
C VAL A 63 17.49 -18.67 -8.17
N HIS A 64 16.33 -18.58 -7.50
CA HIS A 64 15.75 -19.72 -6.81
C HIS A 64 15.13 -20.74 -7.78
N ASP A 65 14.54 -20.27 -8.90
CA ASP A 65 14.00 -21.12 -9.96
C ASP A 65 15.10 -21.84 -10.75
N ILE A 66 16.24 -21.20 -11.01
CA ILE A 66 17.37 -21.81 -11.73
C ILE A 66 18.02 -22.97 -10.95
N ARG A 67 17.89 -23.01 -9.63
CA ARG A 67 18.48 -24.08 -8.78
C ARG A 67 17.59 -25.30 -8.60
N GLN A 68 16.36 -25.28 -9.12
CA GLN A 68 15.41 -26.40 -9.02
C GLN A 68 15.25 -27.17 -10.34
N HIS A 69 16.06 -26.87 -11.36
CA HIS A 69 16.19 -27.61 -12.61
C HIS A 69 17.66 -27.98 -12.85
#